data_AF-A0A098PTU6-F1
#
_entry.id   AF-A0A098PTU6-F1
#
_cell.length_a   1.000
_cell.length_b   1.000
_cell.length_c   1.000
_cell.angle_alpha   90.00
_cell.angle_beta   90.00
_cell.angle_gamma   90.00
#
_symmetry.space_group_name_H-M   'P 1'
#
loop_
_entity.id
_entity.type
_entity.pdbx_description
1 polymer ?
#
loop_
_entity_poly.entity_id
_entity_poly.type
_entity_poly.pdbx_seq_one_letter_code
_entity_poly.pdbx_strand_id
1 'polypeptide(L)'
;MRLPSRLDAQGAVTAKRVFADATDLVASKAPGLPDGMAVAADGNLFATDPGGVIVFTPSGQRLGRIETGELISNCTFGNDGHTL
;
A
#
# COMPACT_ATOMS: atom_id res chain seq x y z
N MET A 1 6.34 -3.79 2.98
CA MET A 1 4.92 -4.24 2.99
C MET A 1 4.82 -5.71 2.56
N ARG A 2 4.13 -6.59 3.30
CA ARG A 2 4.08 -8.05 3.05
C ARG A 2 2.64 -8.55 2.85
N LEU A 3 2.21 -8.85 1.61
CA LEU A 3 0.94 -9.51 1.22
C LEU A 3 1.06 -10.10 -0.22
N PRO A 4 0.10 -10.92 -0.71
CA PRO A 4 -0.62 -12.01 -0.05
C PRO A 4 0.24 -13.28 -0.08
N SER A 5 0.19 -14.05 0.99
CA SER A 5 0.89 -15.32 1.05
C SER A 5 -0.03 -16.45 0.64
N ARG A 6 0.51 -17.49 0.00
CA ARG A 6 -0.27 -18.72 -0.19
C ARG A 6 -0.61 -19.26 1.21
N LEU A 7 -1.87 -19.61 1.43
CA LEU A 7 -2.30 -20.24 2.66
C LEU A 7 -2.43 -21.74 2.44
N ASP A 8 -2.11 -22.56 3.44
CA ASP A 8 -2.51 -23.97 3.44
C ASP A 8 -3.98 -24.15 3.83
N ALA A 9 -4.44 -25.40 3.88
CA ALA A 9 -5.80 -25.74 4.25
C ALA A 9 -6.16 -25.35 5.70
N GLN A 10 -5.16 -25.05 6.53
CA GLN A 10 -5.30 -24.62 7.91
C GLN A 10 -5.20 -23.09 8.05
N GLY A 11 -5.05 -22.37 6.93
CA GLY A 11 -4.93 -20.92 6.91
C GLY A 11 -3.52 -20.41 7.25
N ALA A 12 -2.52 -21.29 7.37
CA ALA A 12 -1.16 -20.88 7.66
C ALA A 12 -0.45 -20.39 6.40
N VAL A 13 0.36 -19.34 6.57
CA VAL A 13 1.14 -18.72 5.50
C VAL A 13 2.29 -19.64 5.08
N THR A 14 2.22 -20.17 3.86
CA THR A 14 3.21 -21.11 3.29
C THR A 14 4.19 -20.48 2.30
N ALA A 15 3.87 -19.31 1.74
CA ALA A 15 4.76 -18.61 0.81
C ALA A 15 4.75 -17.10 1.05
N LYS A 16 5.83 -16.57 1.62
CA LYS A 16 6.01 -15.12 1.83
C LYS A 16 6.84 -14.54 0.70
N ARG A 17 6.45 -13.39 0.18
CA ARG A 17 7.26 -12.60 -0.75
C ARG A 17 7.21 -11.11 -0.39
N VAL A 18 8.22 -10.38 -0.83
CA VAL A 18 8.17 -8.91 -0.83
C VAL A 18 7.27 -8.49 -1.99
N PHE A 19 6.27 -7.64 -1.70
CA PHE A 19 5.36 -7.12 -2.72
C PHE A 19 5.99 -5.92 -3.45
N ALA A 20 6.45 -4.94 -2.68
CA ALA A 20 7.19 -3.79 -3.16
C ALA A 20 8.18 -3.33 -2.08
N ASP A 21 9.30 -2.77 -2.52
CA ASP A 21 10.25 -2.05 -1.69
C ASP A 21 10.02 -0.55 -1.89
N ALA A 22 9.81 0.17 -0.79
CA ALA A 22 9.53 1.59 -0.73
C ALA A 22 10.51 2.31 0.23
N THR A 23 11.61 1.66 0.60
CA THR A 23 12.59 2.23 1.53
C THR A 23 13.23 3.52 0.98
N ASP A 24 13.24 3.70 -0.34
CA ASP A 24 13.70 4.94 -0.99
C ASP A 24 12.82 6.16 -0.67
N LEU A 25 11.55 5.96 -0.31
CA LEU A 25 10.60 7.04 -0.01
C LEU A 25 10.75 7.60 1.40
N VAL A 26 11.24 6.78 2.34
CA VAL A 26 11.54 7.19 3.72
C VAL A 26 12.68 8.23 3.77
N ALA A 27 13.56 8.23 2.77
CA ALA A 27 14.66 9.20 2.68
C ALA A 27 14.20 10.64 2.35
N SER A 28 12.93 10.83 1.96
CA SER A 28 12.42 12.10 1.41
C SER A 28 12.23 13.25 2.41
N LYS A 29 12.53 13.07 3.72
CA LYS A 29 12.27 14.04 4.81
C LYS A 29 10.81 14.48 4.97
N ALA A 30 9.90 14.00 4.14
CA ALA A 30 8.47 14.19 4.34
C ALA A 30 8.04 13.42 5.61
N PRO A 31 7.05 13.93 6.35
CA PRO A 31 6.63 13.29 7.59
C PRO A 31 5.82 12.03 7.29
N GLY A 32 6.07 10.96 8.06
CA GLY A 32 5.29 9.71 8.02
C GLY A 32 6.13 8.48 7.71
N LEU A 33 5.45 7.33 7.69
CA LEU A 33 5.95 6.03 7.21
C LEU A 33 4.78 5.27 6.59
N PRO A 34 5.04 4.24 5.77
CA PRO A 34 3.98 3.33 5.35
C PRO A 34 3.39 2.59 6.54
N ASP A 35 2.10 2.82 6.79
CA ASP A 35 1.32 2.27 7.90
C ASP A 35 0.09 1.54 7.33
N GLY A 36 -0.98 2.28 7.05
CA GLY A 36 -2.24 1.75 6.51
C GLY A 36 -2.26 1.57 4.99
N MET A 37 -3.24 0.79 4.53
CA MET A 37 -3.40 0.41 3.14
C MET A 37 -4.82 0.03 2.77
N ALA A 38 -5.17 0.25 1.50
CA ALA A 38 -6.41 -0.19 0.89
C ALA A 38 -6.13 -0.86 -0.47
N VAL A 39 -6.93 -1.87 -0.82
CA VAL A 39 -6.86 -2.53 -2.14
C VAL A 39 -8.13 -2.16 -2.90
N ALA A 40 -7.96 -1.57 -4.08
CA ALA A 40 -9.05 -1.24 -4.99
C ALA A 40 -9.63 -2.53 -5.62
N ALA A 41 -10.83 -2.43 -6.20
CA ALA A 41 -11.52 -3.58 -6.81
C ALA A 41 -10.74 -4.20 -7.99
N ASP A 42 -9.89 -3.42 -8.66
CA ASP A 42 -9.01 -3.87 -9.75
C ASP A 42 -7.69 -4.48 -9.25
N GLY A 43 -7.50 -4.56 -7.92
CA GLY A 43 -6.32 -5.11 -7.27
C GLY A 43 -5.16 -4.11 -7.10
N ASN A 44 -5.32 -2.85 -7.50
CA ASN A 44 -4.34 -1.82 -7.20
C ASN A 44 -4.26 -1.58 -5.68
N LEU A 45 -3.04 -1.41 -5.18
CA LEU A 45 -2.75 -1.20 -3.78
C LEU A 45 -2.43 0.27 -3.52
N PHE A 46 -3.18 0.86 -2.59
CA PHE A 46 -2.97 2.20 -2.07
C PHE A 46 -2.39 2.05 -0.68
N ALA A 47 -1.20 2.60 -0.44
CA ALA A 47 -0.53 2.53 0.85
C ALA A 47 -0.13 3.93 1.28
N THR A 48 -0.23 4.24 2.57
CA THR A 48 0.32 5.48 3.08
C THR A 48 1.84 5.50 2.87
N ASP A 49 2.39 6.69 2.69
CA ASP A 49 3.81 6.92 2.44
C ASP A 49 4.15 8.34 2.95
N PRO A 50 5.42 8.66 3.27
CA PRO A 50 5.79 10.01 3.70
C PRO A 50 5.26 11.09 2.75
N GLY A 51 4.36 11.94 3.24
CA GLY A 51 3.73 13.02 2.47
C GLY A 51 2.61 12.62 1.50
N GLY A 52 2.03 11.41 1.62
CA GLY A 52 0.85 11.05 0.84
C GLY A 52 0.47 9.57 0.81
N VAL A 53 -0.09 9.15 -0.33
CA VAL A 53 -0.50 7.77 -0.61
C VAL A 53 0.17 7.30 -1.90
N ILE A 54 0.96 6.24 -1.84
CA ILE A 54 1.59 5.62 -3.00
C ILE A 54 0.68 4.52 -3.59
N VAL A 55 0.65 4.42 -4.91
CA VAL A 55 -0.17 3.46 -5.65
C VAL A 55 0.71 2.43 -6.34
N PHE A 56 0.37 1.15 -6.18
CA PHE A 56 1.01 0.03 -6.85
C PHE A 56 0.00 -0.79 -7.66
N THR A 57 0.45 -1.32 -8.79
CA THR A 57 -0.25 -2.39 -9.52
C THR A 57 -0.34 -3.68 -8.70
N PRO A 58 -1.22 -4.65 -9.05
CA PRO A 58 -1.28 -5.96 -8.39
C PRO A 58 0.03 -6.76 -8.44
N SER A 59 0.94 -6.42 -9.36
CA SER A 59 2.25 -7.07 -9.47
C SER A 59 3.33 -6.43 -8.60
N GLY A 60 3.06 -5.27 -7.98
CA GLY A 60 4.00 -4.52 -7.14
C GLY A 60 4.73 -3.38 -7.86
N GLN A 61 4.42 -3.11 -9.13
CA GLN A 61 4.96 -1.94 -9.84
C GLN A 61 4.34 -0.64 -9.31
N ARG A 62 5.16 0.36 -8.99
CA ARG A 62 4.74 1.72 -8.64
C ARG A 62 4.09 2.44 -9.81
N LEU A 63 2.91 3.02 -9.59
CA LEU A 63 2.20 3.85 -10.56
C LEU A 63 2.41 5.35 -10.31
N GLY A 64 2.45 5.76 -9.04
CA GLY A 64 2.61 7.16 -8.66
C GLY A 64 2.23 7.40 -7.20
N ARG A 65 2.22 8.67 -6.79
CA ARG A 65 1.84 9.11 -5.45
C ARG A 65 0.80 10.23 -5.52
N ILE A 66 -0.21 10.13 -4.66
CA ILE A 66 -1.16 11.20 -4.37
C ILE A 66 -0.54 12.03 -3.24
N GLU A 67 -0.12 13.25 -3.56
CA GLU A 67 0.49 14.15 -2.58
C GLU A 67 -0.59 14.84 -1.74
N THR A 68 -0.45 14.73 -0.43
CA THR A 68 -1.32 15.45 0.51
C THR A 68 -0.56 16.48 1.33
N GLY A 69 0.77 16.34 1.41
CA GLY A 69 1.64 17.20 2.24
C GLY A 69 1.54 16.91 3.74
N GLU A 70 0.66 15.99 4.14
CA GLU A 70 0.30 15.71 5.53
C GLU A 70 0.72 14.31 5.96
N LEU A 71 0.73 14.10 7.29
CA LEU A 71 0.88 12.80 7.91
C LEU A 71 -0.40 11.98 7.75
N ILE A 72 -0.34 10.88 7.00
CA ILE A 72 -1.46 9.95 6.81
C ILE A 72 -1.12 8.59 7.43
N SER A 73 -1.92 8.15 8.39
CA SER A 73 -1.78 6.84 9.02
C SER A 73 -2.56 5.73 8.30
N ASN A 74 -3.67 6.06 7.63
CA ASN A 74 -4.48 5.06 6.91
C ASN A 74 -5.28 5.66 5.74
N CYS A 75 -5.80 4.81 4.85
CA CYS A 75 -6.74 5.17 3.79
C CYS A 75 -7.74 4.02 3.58
N THR A 76 -8.93 4.35 3.05
CA THR A 76 -9.93 3.34 2.68
C THR A 76 -10.79 3.86 1.55
N PHE A 77 -11.21 2.97 0.66
CA PHE A 77 -12.22 3.33 -0.32
C PHE A 77 -13.59 3.49 0.35
N GLY A 78 -14.34 4.50 -0.08
CA GLY A 78 -15.75 4.65 0.22
C GLY A 78 -16.59 3.57 -0.48
N ASN A 79 -17.88 3.52 -0.16
CA ASN A 79 -18.80 2.51 -0.68
C ASN A 79 -18.99 2.55 -2.20
N ASP A 80 -18.66 3.68 -2.84
CA ASP A 80 -18.69 3.84 -4.29
C ASP A 80 -17.46 3.21 -4.98
N GLY A 81 -16.43 2.82 -4.23
CA GLY A 81 -15.18 2.30 -4.77
C GLY A 81 -14.35 3.33 -5.54
N HIS A 82 -14.71 4.61 -5.48
CA HIS A 82 -14.13 5.69 -6.28
C HIS A 82 -13.71 6.90 -5.45
N THR A 83 -14.20 7.01 -4.21
CA THR A 83 -13.69 7.93 -3.20
C THR A 83 -12.65 7.22 -2.33
N LEU A 84 -11.48 7.83 -2.11
CA LEU A 84 -10.39 7.31 -1.27
C LEU A 84 -10.13 8.22 -0.07
#